data_AF-A0A7S1LHZ6-F1
#
_entry.id   AF-A0A7S1LHZ6-F1
#
_cell.length_a   1.000
_cell.length_b   1.000
_cell.length_c   1.000
_cell.angle_alpha   90.00
_cell.angle_beta   90.00
_cell.angle_gamma   90.00
#
_symmetry.space_group_name_H-M   'P 1'
#
loop_
_entity.id
_entity.type
_entity.pdbx_description
1 polymer ?
#
loop_
_entity_poly.entity_id
_entity_poly.type
_entity_poly.pdbx_seq_one_letter_code
_entity_poly.pdbx_strand_id
1 'polypeptide(L)'
;HVYPHPPAQLYELFVQTLRTRLVQRWPLFLAFVATQEPGRLDGAGSQLAPASWRQTGADGSDADPWQLIDDIFVAYLVQLDASSFPVGEVMQELDFFGLARPAVQGHPEGLLAWQAAKDLLGSQPRHMRQAQRDAHRFALLLETPTMRDDSWHLTSEEVLELVRTVVAHPKTYSAGLCSRLLWVLKGGSPSCSEVDAMDAERLSALLSYADVARDRGRLGPLKLGALRDMAAPVMVGTESRFKRTSPRLQPIF
;
A
#
# COMPACT_ATOMS: atom_id res chain seq x y z
N HIS A 1 -2.40 26.36 21.73
CA HIS A 1 -1.96 25.20 22.52
C HIS A 1 -0.44 25.18 22.57
N VAL A 2 0.16 25.31 23.76
CA VAL A 2 1.60 25.13 23.96
C VAL A 2 1.80 23.64 24.22
N TYR A 3 2.40 22.92 23.28
CA TYR A 3 2.69 21.50 23.50
C TYR A 3 3.69 21.36 24.66
N PRO A 4 3.48 20.44 25.62
CA PRO A 4 4.33 20.29 26.80
C PRO A 4 5.74 19.80 26.50
N HIS A 5 5.99 19.33 25.27
CA HIS A 5 7.28 18.80 24.84
C HIS A 5 7.80 19.56 23.61
N PRO A 6 9.11 19.86 23.54
CA PRO A 6 9.72 20.35 22.31
C PRO A 6 9.57 19.32 21.17
N PRO A 7 9.40 19.76 19.91
CA PRO A 7 9.15 18.88 18.77
C PRO A 7 10.14 17.71 18.61
N ALA A 8 11.41 17.93 18.97
CA ALA A 8 12.44 16.89 18.94
C ALA A 8 12.13 15.72 19.89
N GLN A 9 11.60 16.00 21.08
CA GLN A 9 11.22 14.95 22.04
C GLN A 9 10.01 14.16 21.56
N LEU A 10 9.02 14.82 20.93
CA LEU A 10 7.87 14.14 20.34
C LEU A 10 8.31 13.22 19.18
N TYR A 11 9.25 13.68 18.34
CA TYR A 11 9.82 12.87 17.29
C TYR A 11 10.57 11.65 17.83
N GLU A 12 11.42 11.81 18.84
CA GLU A 12 12.12 10.69 19.47
C GLU A 12 11.16 9.67 20.07
N LEU A 13 10.11 10.13 20.77
CA LEU A 13 9.11 9.27 21.39
C LEU A 13 8.30 8.52 20.33
N PHE A 14 7.98 9.18 19.22
CA PHE A 14 7.34 8.57 18.07
C PHE A 14 8.22 7.51 17.40
N VAL A 15 9.49 7.82 17.14
CA VAL A 15 10.47 6.85 16.58
C VAL A 15 10.66 5.66 17.51
N GLN A 16 10.76 5.88 18.82
CA GLN A 16 10.85 4.79 19.81
C GLN A 16 9.58 3.94 19.81
N THR A 17 8.40 4.56 19.73
CA THR A 17 7.12 3.85 19.68
C THR A 17 7.00 3.02 18.41
N LEU A 18 7.36 3.58 17.25
CA LEU A 18 7.37 2.84 15.99
C LEU A 18 8.40 1.72 16.01
N ARG A 19 9.58 1.94 16.57
CA ARG A 19 10.63 0.91 16.70
C ARG A 19 10.17 -0.25 17.59
N THR A 20 9.53 0.04 18.72
CA THR A 20 9.01 -0.99 19.62
C THR A 20 7.80 -1.73 19.05
N ARG A 21 6.96 -1.07 18.25
CA ARG A 21 5.82 -1.71 17.57
C ARG A 21 6.23 -2.54 16.37
N LEU A 22 7.17 -2.05 15.57
CA LEU A 22 7.56 -2.69 14.32
C LEU A 22 8.63 -3.77 14.53
N VAL A 23 9.46 -3.68 15.57
CA VAL A 23 10.52 -4.63 15.96
C VAL A 23 11.29 -5.21 14.76
N GLN A 24 10.83 -6.34 14.21
CA GLN A 24 11.43 -7.05 13.07
C GLN A 24 11.23 -6.32 11.73
N ARG A 25 10.17 -5.53 11.59
CA ARG A 25 9.83 -4.75 10.39
C ARG A 25 10.46 -3.35 10.39
N TRP A 26 11.12 -2.95 11.47
CA TRP A 26 11.78 -1.63 11.57
C TRP A 26 12.79 -1.36 10.44
N PRO A 27 13.66 -2.33 10.04
CA PRO A 27 14.59 -2.11 8.92
C PRO A 27 13.88 -1.91 7.57
N LEU A 28 12.76 -2.61 7.33
CA LEU A 28 11.96 -2.45 6.11
C LEU A 28 11.23 -1.11 6.09
N PHE A 29 10.74 -0.66 7.23
CA PHE A 29 10.18 0.67 7.39
C PHE A 29 11.21 1.76 7.10
N LEU A 30 12.43 1.65 7.64
CA LEU A 30 13.52 2.59 7.34
C LEU A 30 13.91 2.56 5.86
N ALA A 31 13.93 1.38 5.23
CA ALA A 31 14.16 1.27 3.80
C ALA A 31 13.05 1.93 2.98
N PHE A 32 11.78 1.75 3.37
CA PHE A 32 10.65 2.43 2.75
C PHE A 32 10.77 3.95 2.87
N VAL A 33 11.02 4.47 4.07
CA VAL A 33 11.21 5.92 4.30
C VAL A 33 12.38 6.46 3.46
N ALA A 34 13.51 5.75 3.42
CA ALA A 34 14.66 6.15 2.62
C ALA A 34 14.39 6.14 1.10
N THR A 35 13.40 5.37 0.63
CA THR A 35 12.98 5.38 -0.78
C THR A 35 12.03 6.52 -1.14
N GLN A 36 11.47 7.22 -0.14
CA GLN A 36 10.56 8.35 -0.33
C GLN A 36 11.28 9.70 -0.42
N GLU A 37 12.59 9.79 -0.16
CA GLU A 37 13.36 11.03 -0.39
C GLU A 37 13.48 11.34 -1.89
N PRO A 38 12.82 12.39 -2.41
CA PRO A 38 12.92 12.78 -3.80
C PRO A 38 14.26 13.50 -4.00
N GLY A 39 15.26 12.78 -4.54
CA GLY A 39 16.56 13.38 -4.87
C GLY A 39 17.73 12.41 -4.97
N ARG A 40 17.57 11.15 -4.53
CA ARG A 40 18.72 10.25 -4.37
C ARG A 40 19.10 9.39 -5.59
N LEU A 41 18.34 9.40 -6.68
CA LEU A 41 18.49 8.40 -7.75
C LEU A 41 19.16 8.85 -9.06
N ASP A 42 19.61 10.11 -9.18
CA ASP A 42 20.31 10.55 -10.40
C ASP A 42 21.85 10.62 -10.28
N GLY A 43 22.42 10.24 -9.13
CA GLY A 43 23.87 10.26 -8.89
C GLY A 43 24.49 8.87 -8.78
N ALA A 44 24.69 8.19 -9.91
CA ALA A 44 25.50 6.98 -9.95
C ALA A 44 26.97 7.33 -9.64
N GLY A 45 27.40 7.07 -8.41
CA GLY A 45 28.81 6.97 -8.06
C GLY A 45 29.20 7.68 -6.77
N SER A 46 29.90 6.93 -5.91
CA SER A 46 30.82 7.42 -4.87
C SER A 46 30.33 7.39 -3.42
N GLN A 47 30.71 6.28 -2.76
CA GLN A 47 31.44 6.19 -1.49
C GLN A 47 30.86 6.90 -0.23
N LEU A 48 30.37 6.04 0.68
CA LEU A 48 30.68 6.03 2.12
C LEU A 48 31.20 7.35 2.72
N ALA A 49 30.30 8.30 2.96
CA ALA A 49 30.48 9.34 3.98
C ALA A 49 29.14 9.63 4.67
N PRO A 50 29.11 9.85 6.00
CA PRO A 50 27.92 10.25 6.72
C PRO A 50 27.70 11.74 6.46
N ALA A 51 27.14 12.06 5.30
CA ALA A 51 26.90 13.43 4.87
C ALA A 51 25.54 13.90 5.38
N SER A 52 25.63 14.89 6.26
CA SER A 52 24.68 15.97 6.54
C SER A 52 23.52 16.11 5.55
N TRP A 53 22.35 16.37 6.13
CA TRP A 53 21.08 16.81 5.54
C TRP A 53 21.22 18.10 4.69
N ARG A 54 22.04 18.08 3.64
CA ARG A 54 22.18 19.19 2.71
C ARG A 54 21.09 19.09 1.66
N GLN A 55 20.11 19.96 1.84
CA GLN A 55 19.20 20.51 0.83
C GLN A 55 19.91 20.67 -0.52
N THR A 56 19.42 19.92 -1.51
CA THR A 56 19.70 20.18 -2.93
C THR A 56 18.38 20.15 -3.68
N GLY A 57 17.93 21.32 -4.13
CA GLY A 57 16.82 21.47 -5.06
C GLY A 57 15.91 22.67 -4.74
N ALA A 58 16.34 23.88 -5.13
CA ALA A 58 15.64 25.14 -4.90
C ALA A 58 14.33 25.35 -5.72
N ASP A 59 13.72 24.28 -6.25
CA ASP A 59 12.36 24.28 -6.83
C ASP A 59 11.57 23.01 -6.42
N GLY A 60 12.14 22.18 -5.56
CA GLY A 60 11.43 21.08 -4.94
C GLY A 60 10.66 21.65 -3.76
N SER A 61 9.32 21.67 -3.83
CA SER A 61 8.49 21.87 -2.65
C SER A 61 9.04 20.97 -1.55
N ASP A 62 9.67 21.55 -0.52
CA ASP A 62 10.09 20.82 0.66
C ASP A 62 8.87 20.02 1.11
N ALA A 63 8.90 18.71 0.88
CA ALA A 63 7.80 17.85 1.26
C ALA A 63 7.72 17.96 2.78
N ASP A 64 6.69 18.66 3.26
CA ASP A 64 6.51 18.93 4.67
C ASP A 64 6.63 17.58 5.41
N PRO A 65 7.55 17.41 6.37
CA PRO A 65 7.68 16.16 7.12
C PRO A 65 6.33 15.67 7.69
N TRP A 66 5.40 16.58 7.95
CA TRP A 66 4.02 16.24 8.33
C TRP A 66 3.26 15.49 7.23
N GLN A 67 3.39 15.89 5.98
CA GLN A 67 2.75 15.19 4.84
C GLN A 67 3.27 13.77 4.68
N LEU A 68 4.57 13.54 4.95
CA LEU A 68 5.14 12.19 4.94
C LEU A 68 4.58 11.33 6.07
N ILE A 69 4.43 11.89 7.27
CA ILE A 69 3.82 11.20 8.42
C ILE A 69 2.37 10.82 8.08
N ASP A 70 1.61 11.74 7.50
CA ASP A 70 0.25 11.49 7.05
C ASP A 70 0.19 10.39 5.99
N ASP A 71 1.06 10.42 4.99
CA ASP A 71 1.12 9.38 3.96
C ASP A 71 1.44 8.00 4.55
N ILE A 72 2.34 7.93 5.54
CA ILE A 72 2.65 6.68 6.26
C ILE A 72 1.43 6.20 7.04
N PHE A 73 0.75 7.10 7.75
CA PHE A 73 -0.45 6.78 8.51
C PHE A 73 -1.56 6.26 7.59
N VAL A 74 -1.83 6.95 6.48
CA VAL A 74 -2.81 6.55 5.46
C VAL A 74 -2.45 5.19 4.86
N ALA A 75 -1.20 4.98 4.46
CA ALA A 75 -0.75 3.71 3.91
C ALA A 75 -0.89 2.55 4.91
N TYR A 76 -0.64 2.81 6.20
CA TYR A 76 -0.83 1.82 7.26
C TYR A 76 -2.32 1.51 7.47
N LEU A 77 -3.16 2.54 7.61
CA LEU A 77 -4.59 2.40 7.87
C LEU A 77 -5.29 1.64 6.74
N VAL A 78 -4.97 1.94 5.48
CA VAL A 78 -5.54 1.27 4.31
C VAL A 78 -5.18 -0.21 4.24
N GLN A 79 -4.06 -0.62 4.83
CA GLN A 79 -3.65 -2.02 4.91
C GLN A 79 -4.35 -2.81 6.03
N LEU A 80 -4.96 -2.12 7.01
CA LEU A 80 -5.74 -2.78 8.05
C LEU A 80 -7.06 -3.31 7.48
N ASP A 81 -7.58 -4.36 8.11
CA ASP A 81 -8.90 -4.91 7.78
C ASP A 81 -9.98 -3.84 8.00
N ALA A 82 -10.68 -3.46 6.93
CA ALA A 82 -11.69 -2.42 6.95
C ALA A 82 -12.91 -2.77 7.80
N SER A 83 -13.20 -4.07 7.96
CA SER A 83 -14.29 -4.53 8.81
C SER A 83 -14.01 -4.35 10.31
N SER A 84 -12.73 -4.37 10.69
CA SER A 84 -12.29 -4.21 12.08
C SER A 84 -11.87 -2.77 12.40
N PHE A 85 -11.36 -2.04 11.40
CA PHE A 85 -10.90 -0.66 11.53
C PHE A 85 -11.46 0.21 10.38
N PRO A 86 -12.75 0.56 10.42
CA PRO A 86 -13.32 1.54 9.51
C PRO A 86 -12.65 2.90 9.72
N VAL A 87 -12.29 3.59 8.63
CA VAL A 87 -11.65 4.91 8.68
C VAL A 87 -12.54 5.90 9.44
N GLY A 88 -13.86 5.86 9.23
CA GLY A 88 -14.79 6.74 9.92
C GLY A 88 -14.67 6.68 11.45
N GLU A 89 -14.54 5.47 12.01
CA GLU A 89 -14.37 5.25 13.45
C GLU A 89 -12.99 5.70 13.93
N VAL A 90 -11.94 5.40 13.16
CA VAL A 90 -10.58 5.86 13.47
C VAL A 90 -10.49 7.39 13.48
N MET A 91 -11.15 8.07 12.53
CA MET A 91 -11.18 9.54 12.51
C MET A 91 -11.95 10.14 13.69
N GLN A 92 -13.04 9.50 14.12
CA GLN A 92 -13.77 9.91 15.34
C GLN A 92 -12.90 9.75 16.60
N GLU A 93 -12.08 8.70 16.66
CA GLU A 93 -11.13 8.49 17.75
C GLU A 93 -10.04 9.58 17.76
N LEU A 94 -9.49 9.94 16.59
CA LEU A 94 -8.56 11.07 16.48
C LEU A 94 -9.19 12.37 16.99
N ASP A 95 -10.43 12.66 16.60
CA ASP A 95 -11.15 13.86 17.06
C ASP A 95 -11.37 13.83 18.58
N PHE A 96 -11.74 12.68 19.14
CA PHE A 96 -11.95 12.50 20.57
C PHE A 96 -10.69 12.83 21.39
N PHE A 97 -9.51 12.43 20.89
CA PHE A 97 -8.23 12.76 21.52
C PHE A 97 -7.70 14.15 21.15
N GLY A 98 -8.41 14.91 20.30
CA GLY A 98 -7.96 16.21 19.81
C GLY A 98 -6.70 16.14 18.94
N LEU A 99 -6.48 14.99 18.28
CA LEU A 99 -5.41 14.81 17.32
C LEU A 99 -5.82 15.38 15.96
N ALA A 100 -4.86 15.97 15.25
CA ALA A 100 -5.11 16.42 13.88
C ALA A 100 -5.39 15.21 12.98
N ARG A 101 -6.45 15.31 12.17
CA ARG A 101 -6.70 14.36 11.09
C ARG A 101 -5.61 14.48 10.03
N PRO A 102 -5.24 13.37 9.35
CA PRO A 102 -4.23 13.42 8.31
C PRO A 102 -4.68 14.30 7.14
N ALA A 103 -3.77 15.09 6.59
CA ALA A 103 -4.00 15.86 5.37
C ALA A 103 -3.97 14.93 4.15
N VAL A 104 -5.17 14.56 3.69
CA VAL A 104 -5.34 13.68 2.52
C VAL A 104 -5.63 14.53 1.30
N GLN A 105 -4.72 14.51 0.32
CA GLN A 105 -4.90 15.22 -0.93
C GLN A 105 -5.95 14.52 -1.80
N GLY A 106 -6.91 15.31 -2.32
CA GLY A 106 -8.04 14.82 -3.13
C GLY A 106 -7.70 14.38 -4.55
N HIS A 107 -6.49 14.67 -5.05
CA HIS A 107 -6.19 14.55 -6.49
C HIS A 107 -5.60 13.16 -6.83
N PRO A 108 -6.27 12.34 -7.66
CA PRO A 108 -5.80 11.01 -8.05
C PRO A 108 -4.89 11.05 -9.30
N GLU A 109 -4.14 12.12 -9.52
CA GLU A 109 -3.41 12.37 -10.78
C GLU A 109 -2.40 11.27 -11.11
N GLY A 110 -1.65 10.77 -10.13
CA GLY A 110 -0.69 9.69 -10.35
C GLY A 110 -1.37 8.37 -10.65
N LEU A 111 -2.55 8.13 -10.06
CA LEU A 111 -3.35 6.94 -10.36
C LEU A 111 -3.88 6.99 -11.80
N LEU A 112 -4.40 8.14 -12.23
CA LEU A 112 -4.86 8.38 -13.60
C LEU A 112 -3.70 8.28 -14.61
N ALA A 113 -2.56 8.91 -14.31
CA ALA A 113 -1.37 8.83 -15.15
C ALA A 113 -0.87 7.39 -15.31
N TRP A 114 -0.90 6.60 -14.22
CA TRP A 114 -0.55 5.19 -14.30
C TRP A 114 -1.58 4.38 -15.08
N GLN A 115 -2.88 4.64 -14.93
CA GLN A 115 -3.93 3.99 -15.71
C GLN A 115 -3.76 4.21 -17.21
N ALA A 116 -3.40 5.43 -17.63
CA ALA A 116 -3.11 5.75 -19.03
C ALA A 116 -1.83 5.07 -19.54
N ALA A 117 -0.85 4.86 -18.66
CA ALA A 117 0.46 4.35 -19.03
C ALA A 117 0.65 2.83 -18.84
N LYS A 118 -0.26 2.13 -18.13
CA LYS A 118 -0.05 0.75 -17.65
C LYS A 118 0.22 -0.27 -18.76
N ASP A 119 -0.31 -0.05 -19.96
CA ASP A 119 -0.16 -0.96 -21.10
C ASP A 119 1.09 -0.67 -21.95
N LEU A 120 1.78 0.45 -21.70
CA LEU A 120 2.99 0.82 -22.40
C LEU A 120 4.21 0.07 -21.82
N LEU A 121 5.03 -0.50 -22.69
CA LEU A 121 6.26 -1.19 -22.29
C LEU A 121 7.26 -0.19 -21.68
N GLY A 122 7.65 -0.41 -20.42
CA GLY A 122 8.69 0.35 -19.73
C GLY A 122 8.24 1.64 -19.01
N SER A 123 7.00 2.07 -19.17
CA SER A 123 6.45 3.26 -18.48
C SER A 123 6.11 2.98 -17.01
N GLN A 124 5.74 1.74 -16.68
CA GLN A 124 5.19 1.37 -15.38
C GLN A 124 6.03 1.84 -14.18
N PRO A 125 7.36 1.64 -14.14
CA PRO A 125 8.15 1.96 -12.96
C PRO A 125 8.13 3.46 -12.60
N ARG A 126 7.99 4.35 -13.60
CA ARG A 126 8.02 5.80 -13.41
C ARG A 126 6.76 6.31 -12.71
N HIS A 127 5.60 5.75 -13.04
CA HIS A 127 4.31 6.19 -12.52
C HIS A 127 3.86 5.40 -11.29
N MET A 128 4.41 4.19 -11.09
CA MET A 128 3.95 3.25 -10.09
C MET A 128 3.95 3.81 -8.66
N ARG A 129 5.01 4.52 -8.24
CA ARG A 129 5.11 5.00 -6.85
C ARG A 129 4.04 6.04 -6.53
N GLN A 130 3.87 7.02 -7.42
CA GLN A 130 2.84 8.04 -7.22
C GLN A 130 1.44 7.41 -7.27
N ALA A 131 1.21 6.50 -8.21
CA ALA A 131 -0.06 5.77 -8.30
C ALA A 131 -0.37 4.95 -7.05
N GLN A 132 0.62 4.33 -6.40
CA GLN A 132 0.42 3.61 -5.14
C GLN A 132 0.04 4.55 -4.00
N ARG A 133 0.72 5.70 -3.88
CA ARG A 133 0.38 6.72 -2.87
C ARG A 133 -1.04 7.24 -3.08
N ASP A 134 -1.36 7.62 -4.31
CA ASP A 134 -2.68 8.14 -4.67
C ASP A 134 -3.77 7.07 -4.50
N ALA A 135 -3.48 5.79 -4.76
CA ALA A 135 -4.43 4.70 -4.51
C ALA A 135 -4.77 4.53 -3.01
N HIS A 136 -3.80 4.71 -2.10
CA HIS A 136 -4.10 4.68 -0.67
C HIS A 136 -4.99 5.86 -0.26
N ARG A 137 -4.66 7.07 -0.72
CA ARG A 137 -5.45 8.28 -0.45
C ARG A 137 -6.87 8.14 -1.02
N PHE A 138 -6.97 7.68 -2.26
CA PHE A 138 -8.23 7.40 -2.95
C PHE A 138 -9.10 6.42 -2.17
N ALA A 139 -8.55 5.32 -1.66
CA ALA A 139 -9.31 4.36 -0.85
C ALA A 139 -9.87 5.00 0.43
N LEU A 140 -9.07 5.84 1.10
CA LEU A 140 -9.48 6.54 2.32
C LEU A 140 -10.59 7.57 2.04
N LEU A 141 -10.45 8.35 0.98
CA LEU A 141 -11.44 9.35 0.53
C LEU A 141 -12.74 8.70 0.05
N LEU A 142 -12.64 7.53 -0.58
CA LEU A 142 -13.82 6.75 -0.98
C LEU A 142 -14.60 6.27 0.25
N GLU A 143 -13.89 5.80 1.28
CA GLU A 143 -14.47 5.34 2.54
C GLU A 143 -15.05 6.48 3.40
N THR A 144 -14.47 7.68 3.28
CA THR A 144 -14.77 8.83 4.17
C THR A 144 -15.09 10.09 3.38
N PRO A 145 -16.31 10.25 2.86
CA PRO A 145 -16.66 11.40 2.02
C PRO A 145 -16.55 12.76 2.70
N THR A 146 -16.60 12.80 4.04
CA THR A 146 -16.42 14.04 4.82
C THR A 146 -15.01 14.62 4.74
N MET A 147 -14.02 13.83 4.27
CA MET A 147 -12.65 14.28 4.05
C MET A 147 -12.39 14.73 2.60
N ARG A 148 -13.37 14.60 1.71
CA ARG A 148 -13.23 15.08 0.33
C ARG A 148 -13.29 16.61 0.35
N ASP A 149 -12.28 17.21 -0.25
CA ASP A 149 -12.24 18.63 -0.49
C ASP A 149 -13.03 18.98 -1.75
N ASP A 150 -13.16 20.29 -2.03
CA ASP A 150 -13.80 20.79 -3.24
C ASP A 150 -13.11 20.31 -4.53
N SER A 151 -11.91 19.72 -4.43
CA SER A 151 -11.15 19.20 -5.57
C SER A 151 -11.59 17.80 -6.03
N TRP A 152 -12.46 17.13 -5.26
CA TRP A 152 -12.98 15.82 -5.64
C TRP A 152 -14.00 15.97 -6.77
N HIS A 153 -13.54 15.75 -8.01
CA HIS A 153 -14.35 15.91 -9.22
C HIS A 153 -14.61 14.59 -9.96
N LEU A 154 -14.31 13.45 -9.35
CA LEU A 154 -14.50 12.16 -10.00
C LEU A 154 -15.98 11.79 -10.10
N THR A 155 -16.40 11.41 -11.29
CA THR A 155 -17.71 10.78 -11.52
C THR A 155 -17.73 9.36 -10.96
N SER A 156 -18.92 8.83 -10.69
CA SER A 156 -19.08 7.45 -10.19
C SER A 156 -18.51 6.41 -11.17
N GLU A 157 -18.54 6.69 -12.48
CA GLU A 157 -17.96 5.81 -13.50
C GLU A 157 -16.43 5.81 -13.46
N GLU A 158 -15.81 6.97 -13.29
CA GLU A 158 -14.35 7.10 -13.11
C GLU A 158 -13.89 6.43 -11.82
N VAL A 159 -14.63 6.61 -10.71
CA VAL A 159 -14.36 5.93 -9.43
C VAL A 159 -14.33 4.42 -9.64
N LEU A 160 -15.32 3.85 -10.34
CA LEU A 160 -15.38 2.41 -10.62
C LEU A 160 -14.23 1.93 -11.50
N GLU A 161 -13.88 2.71 -12.52
CA GLU A 161 -12.78 2.37 -13.41
C GLU A 161 -11.43 2.37 -12.66
N LEU A 162 -11.23 3.33 -11.76
CA LEU A 162 -10.06 3.40 -10.90
C LEU A 162 -10.00 2.23 -9.92
N VAL A 163 -11.11 1.88 -9.24
CA VAL A 163 -11.15 0.71 -8.35
C VAL A 163 -10.86 -0.57 -9.12
N ARG A 164 -11.51 -0.77 -10.28
CA ARG A 164 -11.26 -1.93 -11.15
C ARG A 164 -9.79 -1.99 -11.56
N THR A 165 -9.22 -0.85 -11.90
CA THR A 165 -7.81 -0.73 -12.28
C THR A 165 -6.88 -1.11 -11.12
N VAL A 166 -7.15 -0.68 -9.89
CA VAL A 166 -6.37 -1.07 -8.70
C VAL A 166 -6.50 -2.57 -8.43
N VAL A 167 -7.72 -3.10 -8.38
CA VAL A 167 -8.01 -4.50 -8.04
C VAL A 167 -7.44 -5.47 -9.08
N ALA A 168 -7.47 -5.11 -10.37
CA ALA A 168 -6.94 -5.94 -11.45
C ALA A 168 -5.41 -6.06 -11.48
N HIS A 169 -4.67 -5.30 -10.64
CA HIS A 169 -3.20 -5.29 -10.64
C HIS A 169 -2.61 -5.62 -9.26
N PRO A 170 -2.80 -6.85 -8.76
CA PRO A 170 -2.39 -7.27 -7.41
C PRO A 170 -0.86 -7.35 -7.21
N LYS A 171 -0.05 -7.26 -8.27
CA LYS A 171 1.41 -7.13 -8.16
C LYS A 171 1.84 -5.69 -7.86
N THR A 172 1.01 -4.73 -8.21
CA THR A 172 1.26 -3.30 -8.04
C THR A 172 0.67 -2.81 -6.73
N TYR A 173 -0.53 -3.26 -6.39
CA TYR A 173 -1.28 -2.78 -5.24
C TYR A 173 -1.35 -3.84 -4.13
N SER A 174 -1.34 -3.38 -2.88
CA SER A 174 -1.35 -4.29 -1.72
C SER A 174 -2.71 -4.99 -1.58
N ALA A 175 -2.70 -6.23 -1.08
CA ALA A 175 -3.93 -6.98 -0.87
C ALA A 175 -4.89 -6.30 0.12
N GLY A 176 -4.36 -5.58 1.12
CA GLY A 176 -5.15 -4.80 2.07
C GLY A 176 -5.91 -3.67 1.39
N LEU A 177 -5.21 -2.88 0.55
CA LEU A 177 -5.82 -1.83 -0.27
C LEU A 177 -6.94 -2.39 -1.17
N CYS A 178 -6.69 -3.47 -1.92
CA CYS A 178 -7.70 -4.07 -2.78
C CYS A 178 -8.91 -4.57 -1.98
N SER A 179 -8.68 -5.20 -0.83
CA SER A 179 -9.76 -5.72 0.03
C SER A 179 -10.60 -4.59 0.61
N ARG A 180 -9.98 -3.49 1.04
CA ARG A 180 -10.66 -2.30 1.57
C ARG A 180 -11.52 -1.63 0.50
N LEU A 181 -10.99 -1.42 -0.72
CA LEU A 181 -11.78 -0.87 -1.83
C LEU A 181 -13.01 -1.72 -2.16
N LEU A 182 -12.85 -3.05 -2.21
CA LEU A 182 -13.97 -3.96 -2.44
C LEU A 182 -14.98 -3.95 -1.30
N TRP A 183 -14.53 -3.81 -0.05
CA TRP A 183 -15.41 -3.68 1.11
C TRP A 183 -16.23 -2.40 1.08
N VAL A 184 -15.60 -1.25 0.73
CA VAL A 184 -16.29 0.03 0.57
C VAL A 184 -17.35 -0.06 -0.53
N LEU A 185 -17.00 -0.61 -1.70
CA LEU A 185 -17.95 -0.79 -2.81
C LEU A 185 -19.09 -1.78 -2.52
N LYS A 186 -18.95 -2.65 -1.51
CA LYS A 186 -20.01 -3.56 -1.05
C LYS A 186 -20.95 -2.90 -0.03
N GLY A 187 -20.82 -1.59 0.21
CA GLY A 187 -21.60 -0.87 1.21
C GLY A 187 -21.12 -1.12 2.64
N GLY A 188 -19.86 -1.54 2.82
CA GLY A 188 -19.29 -1.74 4.15
C GLY A 188 -19.17 -0.44 4.96
N SER A 189 -18.99 0.69 4.27
CA SER A 189 -18.94 2.01 4.91
C SER A 189 -20.31 2.69 4.84
N PRO A 190 -20.94 3.02 5.98
CA PRO A 190 -22.28 3.64 6.01
C PRO A 190 -22.29 5.07 5.44
N SER A 191 -21.12 5.69 5.29
CA SER A 191 -20.98 7.05 4.77
C SER A 191 -20.89 7.12 3.24
N CYS A 192 -20.70 5.99 2.54
CA CYS A 192 -20.45 5.96 1.11
C CYS A 192 -21.76 5.92 0.29
N SER A 193 -22.45 7.07 0.19
CA SER A 193 -23.72 7.18 -0.56
C SER A 193 -23.57 7.01 -2.08
N GLU A 194 -22.36 7.14 -2.63
CA GLU A 194 -22.09 6.93 -4.06
C GLU A 194 -22.32 5.48 -4.48
N VAL A 195 -22.16 4.53 -3.56
CA VAL A 195 -22.39 3.11 -3.82
C VAL A 195 -23.89 2.81 -3.94
N ASP A 196 -24.75 3.54 -3.22
CA ASP A 196 -26.21 3.39 -3.31
C ASP A 196 -26.76 3.85 -4.66
N ALA A 197 -26.05 4.76 -5.35
CA ALA A 197 -26.39 5.20 -6.70
C ALA A 197 -25.87 4.26 -7.79
N MET A 198 -25.03 3.28 -7.45
CA MET A 198 -24.47 2.36 -8.43
C MET A 198 -25.45 1.23 -8.75
N ASP A 199 -25.67 1.02 -10.05
CA ASP A 199 -26.45 -0.11 -10.55
C ASP A 199 -25.84 -1.45 -10.07
N ALA A 200 -26.67 -2.32 -9.51
CA ALA A 200 -26.28 -3.61 -8.99
C ALA A 200 -25.61 -4.49 -10.05
N GLU A 201 -25.99 -4.34 -11.32
CA GLU A 201 -25.36 -5.05 -12.44
C GLU A 201 -23.89 -4.65 -12.61
N ARG A 202 -23.58 -3.35 -12.48
CA ARG A 202 -22.21 -2.82 -12.62
C ARG A 202 -21.32 -3.30 -11.47
N LEU A 203 -21.84 -3.27 -10.24
CA LEU A 203 -21.13 -3.79 -9.08
C LEU A 203 -20.89 -5.31 -9.22
N SER A 204 -21.89 -6.07 -9.63
CA SER A 204 -21.77 -7.51 -9.88
C SER A 204 -20.71 -7.81 -10.95
N ALA A 205 -20.67 -7.04 -12.04
CA ALA A 205 -19.64 -7.17 -13.04
C ALA A 205 -18.24 -6.95 -12.43
N LEU A 206 -18.05 -5.90 -11.65
CA LEU A 206 -16.77 -5.62 -10.97
C LEU A 206 -16.35 -6.74 -10.03
N LEU A 207 -17.27 -7.24 -9.20
CA LEU A 207 -17.01 -8.34 -8.26
C LEU A 207 -16.66 -9.63 -9.00
N SER A 208 -17.31 -9.90 -10.14
CA SER A 208 -16.98 -11.06 -10.96
C SER A 208 -15.52 -11.02 -11.44
N TYR A 209 -14.97 -9.85 -11.78
CA TYR A 209 -13.55 -9.72 -12.13
C TYR A 209 -12.63 -9.95 -10.93
N ALA A 210 -13.03 -9.52 -9.73
CA ALA A 210 -12.25 -9.72 -8.51
C ALA A 210 -12.20 -11.19 -8.05
N ASP A 211 -13.25 -11.97 -8.34
CA ASP A 211 -13.39 -13.37 -7.91
C ASP A 211 -12.63 -14.37 -8.81
N VAL A 212 -12.27 -14.00 -10.05
CA VAL A 212 -11.54 -14.92 -10.93
C VAL A 212 -10.08 -15.04 -10.48
N ALA A 213 -9.74 -16.17 -9.85
CA ALA A 213 -8.39 -16.56 -9.44
C ALA A 213 -7.29 -16.49 -10.53
N ARG A 214 -7.68 -16.36 -11.81
CA ARG A 214 -6.80 -16.24 -12.98
C ARG A 214 -5.93 -14.98 -12.93
N ASP A 215 -6.32 -13.96 -12.17
CA ASP A 215 -5.58 -12.71 -11.98
C ASP A 215 -4.67 -12.69 -10.74
N ARG A 216 -4.69 -13.73 -9.90
CA ARG A 216 -3.74 -13.88 -8.78
C ARG A 216 -2.29 -14.18 -9.21
N GLY A 217 -2.01 -14.45 -10.49
CA GLY A 217 -0.66 -14.91 -10.85
C GLY A 217 -0.36 -15.20 -12.31
N ARG A 218 -0.74 -14.36 -13.27
CA ARG A 218 -0.24 -14.55 -14.66
C ARG A 218 1.23 -14.14 -14.80
N LEU A 219 2.11 -15.04 -14.36
CA LEU A 219 3.23 -15.45 -15.20
C LEU A 219 2.63 -16.03 -16.48
N GLY A 220 3.03 -15.52 -17.65
CA GLY A 220 2.59 -16.10 -18.91
C GLY A 220 2.97 -17.60 -18.97
N PRO A 221 2.10 -18.49 -19.47
CA PRO A 221 2.42 -19.92 -19.57
C PRO A 221 3.73 -20.21 -20.34
N LEU A 222 4.13 -19.30 -21.24
CA LEU A 222 5.41 -19.33 -21.96
C LEU A 222 6.65 -19.03 -21.07
N LYS A 223 6.50 -18.33 -19.93
CA LYS A 223 7.61 -18.05 -18.99
C LYS A 223 7.80 -19.13 -17.93
N LEU A 224 6.76 -19.89 -17.60
CA LEU A 224 6.86 -21.07 -16.71
C LEU A 224 7.47 -22.28 -17.44
N GLY A 225 7.29 -22.39 -18.77
CA GLY A 225 7.97 -23.39 -19.60
C GLY A 225 9.48 -23.15 -19.74
N ALA A 226 9.93 -21.90 -19.67
CA ALA A 226 11.35 -21.52 -19.78
C ALA A 226 12.12 -21.58 -18.44
N LEU A 227 11.41 -21.64 -17.30
CA LEU A 227 11.99 -21.74 -15.94
C LEU A 227 11.84 -23.14 -15.33
N ARG A 228 11.14 -24.06 -15.99
CA ARG A 228 11.28 -25.49 -15.69
C ARG A 228 12.62 -25.94 -16.25
N ASP A 229 13.56 -26.21 -15.36
CA ASP A 229 14.79 -26.92 -15.69
C ASP A 229 14.45 -28.11 -16.61
N MET A 230 14.91 -28.05 -17.86
CA MET A 230 14.86 -29.16 -18.82
C MET A 230 15.95 -30.20 -18.51
N ALA A 231 16.76 -29.97 -17.49
CA ALA A 231 17.71 -30.96 -16.99
C ALA A 231 17.06 -31.72 -15.83
N ALA A 232 16.98 -33.05 -15.96
CA ALA A 232 16.68 -33.92 -14.84
C ALA A 232 17.70 -33.65 -13.71
N PRO A 233 17.27 -33.56 -12.43
CA PRO A 233 18.21 -33.47 -11.33
C PRO A 233 19.14 -34.68 -11.38
N VAL A 234 20.43 -34.44 -11.58
CA VAL A 234 21.47 -35.46 -11.53
C VAL A 234 21.58 -35.91 -10.07
N MET A 235 20.91 -37.02 -9.73
CA MET A 235 21.10 -37.69 -8.45
C MET A 235 22.44 -38.43 -8.47
N VAL A 236 23.51 -37.74 -8.08
CA VAL A 236 24.78 -38.37 -7.69
C VAL A 236 24.96 -38.15 -6.19
N GLY A 237 24.70 -39.19 -5.42
CA GLY A 237 24.87 -39.21 -3.97
C GLY A 237 23.96 -40.22 -3.28
N THR A 238 24.54 -41.18 -2.56
CA THR A 238 23.88 -42.32 -1.93
C THR A 238 23.26 -42.02 -0.55
N GLU A 239 22.95 -40.76 -0.21
CA GLU A 239 22.41 -40.45 1.12
C GLU A 239 21.28 -39.41 1.10
N SER A 240 20.15 -39.80 1.71
CA SER A 240 18.99 -38.95 1.95
C SER A 240 19.24 -38.02 3.14
N ARG A 241 19.05 -36.70 2.95
CA ARG A 241 19.11 -35.67 4.01
C ARG A 241 17.92 -35.71 4.99
N PHE A 242 16.91 -36.54 4.74
CA PHE A 242 15.78 -36.69 5.64
C PHE A 242 16.00 -37.91 6.54
N LYS A 243 16.77 -37.72 7.61
CA LYS A 243 16.79 -38.68 8.72
C LYS A 243 15.42 -38.62 9.41
N ARG A 244 14.62 -39.67 9.24
CA ARG A 244 13.36 -39.89 9.96
C ARG A 244 13.65 -39.92 11.46
N THR A 245 13.37 -38.83 12.17
CA THR A 245 13.20 -38.85 13.62
C THR A 245 11.76 -39.24 13.92
N SER A 246 11.50 -40.54 14.01
CA SER A 246 10.21 -41.04 14.52
C SER A 246 10.20 -40.98 16.05
N PRO A 247 9.25 -40.30 16.70
CA PRO A 247 9.01 -40.50 18.12
C PRO A 247 8.30 -41.85 18.31
N ARG A 248 8.97 -42.81 18.98
CA ARG A 248 8.34 -44.05 19.43
C ARG A 248 7.45 -43.73 20.64
N LEU A 249 6.14 -43.73 20.43
CA LEU A 249 5.17 -44.01 21.50
C LEU A 249 5.03 -45.54 21.62
N GLN A 250 5.19 -46.05 22.84
CA GLN A 250 5.09 -47.46 23.26
C GLN A 250 3.62 -47.96 23.21
N PRO A 251 3.32 -49.28 23.29
CA PRO A 251 3.21 -49.91 24.63
C PRO A 251 3.34 -51.46 24.74
N ILE A 252 3.51 -51.91 26.00
CA ILE A 252 3.10 -53.17 26.68
C ILE A 252 3.77 -54.50 26.28
N PHE A 253 4.66 -55.00 27.14
CA PHE A 253 4.39 -56.08 28.12
C PHE A 253 5.08 -55.76 29.44
#